data_AF-A0A3B8VIB4-F1
#
_entry.id   AF-A0A3B8VIB4-F1
#
_cell.length_a   1.000
_cell.length_b   1.000
_cell.length_c   1.000
_cell.angle_alpha   90.00
_cell.angle_beta   90.00
_cell.angle_gamma   90.00
#
_symmetry.space_group_name_H-M   'P 1'
#
loop_
_entity.id
_entity.type
_entity.pdbx_description
1 polymer ?
#
loop_
_entity_poly.entity_id
_entity_poly.type
_entity_poly.pdbx_seq_one_letter_code
_entity_poly.pdbx_strand_id
1 'polypeptide(L)' 'MTTESETLVTQDLIERKGKFSEPKVAPPIALSDIRKWAIAVYWPDEPPPMYWDEDYAKTTRHGSIIAPLDF' A
#
# COMPACT_ATOMS: atom_id res chain seq x y z
N MET A 1 -42.66 -12.01 -9.55
CA MET A 1 -41.99 -10.75 -9.92
C MET A 1 -40.89 -10.54 -8.90
N THR A 2 -39.66 -10.92 -9.20
CA THR A 2 -38.53 -10.73 -8.27
C THR A 2 -38.06 -9.30 -8.43
N THR A 3 -38.23 -8.48 -7.41
CA THR A 3 -37.65 -7.15 -7.32
C THR A 3 -36.14 -7.32 -7.21
N GLU A 4 -35.40 -7.14 -8.31
CA GLU A 4 -33.94 -7.05 -8.25
C GLU A 4 -33.57 -5.87 -7.36
N SER A 5 -32.82 -6.13 -6.29
CA SER A 5 -32.25 -5.10 -5.45
C SER A 5 -31.27 -4.26 -6.28
N GLU A 6 -31.44 -2.94 -6.31
CA GLU A 6 -30.44 -2.05 -6.93
C GLU A 6 -29.07 -2.31 -6.30
N THR A 7 -28.11 -2.70 -7.13
CA THR A 7 -26.73 -2.98 -6.74
C THR A 7 -25.79 -1.97 -7.38
N LEU A 8 -24.71 -1.63 -6.69
CA LEU A 8 -23.61 -0.82 -7.24
C LEU A 8 -22.72 -1.62 -8.20
N VAL A 9 -23.00 -2.91 -8.39
CA VAL A 9 -22.29 -3.77 -9.33
C VAL A 9 -22.81 -3.51 -10.75
N THR A 10 -22.02 -2.78 -11.53
CA THR A 10 -22.31 -2.49 -12.94
C THR A 10 -22.07 -3.71 -13.83
N GLN A 11 -22.65 -3.71 -15.03
CA GLN A 11 -22.39 -4.76 -16.03
C GLN A 11 -20.90 -4.85 -16.40
N ASP A 12 -20.17 -3.74 -16.48
CA ASP A 12 -18.72 -3.73 -16.71
C ASP A 12 -17.95 -4.48 -15.60
N LEU A 13 -18.37 -4.37 -14.33
CA LEU A 13 -17.75 -5.13 -13.24
C LEU A 13 -18.03 -6.64 -13.35
N ILE A 14 -19.24 -7.02 -13.78
CA ILE A 14 -19.60 -8.42 -14.04
C ILE A 14 -18.74 -8.98 -15.16
N GLU A 15 -18.59 -8.24 -16.25
CA GLU A 15 -17.81 -8.65 -17.41
C GLU A 15 -16.31 -8.77 -17.12
N ARG A 16 -15.76 -7.98 -16.17
CA ARG A 16 -14.35 -8.04 -15.76
C ARG A 16 -14.05 -9.17 -14.78
N LYS A 17 -15.07 -9.76 -14.14
CA LYS A 17 -14.88 -10.82 -13.15
C LYS A 17 -14.11 -12.01 -13.74
N GLY A 18 -12.98 -12.36 -13.12
CA GLY A 18 -12.13 -13.47 -13.55
C GLY A 18 -11.27 -13.21 -14.79
N LYS A 19 -11.28 -11.98 -15.33
CA LYS A 19 -10.39 -11.57 -16.42
C LYS A 19 -9.18 -10.82 -15.86
N PHE A 20 -8.00 -11.12 -16.37
CA PHE A 20 -6.80 -10.32 -16.10
C PHE A 20 -6.94 -8.96 -16.78
N SER A 21 -6.55 -7.89 -16.09
CA SER A 21 -6.39 -6.57 -16.70
C SER A 21 -5.02 -6.45 -17.34
N GLU A 22 -4.88 -5.46 -18.21
CA GLU A 22 -3.56 -5.05 -18.71
C GLU A 22 -2.63 -4.67 -17.54
N PRO A 23 -1.34 -5.04 -17.59
CA PRO A 23 -0.37 -4.65 -16.58
C PRO A 23 -0.24 -3.13 -16.50
N LYS A 24 -0.07 -2.62 -15.27
CA LYS A 24 0.28 -1.22 -15.01
C LYS A 24 1.63 -1.18 -14.32
N VAL A 25 2.45 -0.21 -14.70
CA VAL A 25 3.75 0.03 -14.08
C VAL A 25 3.56 0.95 -12.88
N ALA A 26 4.02 0.51 -11.71
CA ALA A 26 4.06 1.34 -10.52
C ALA A 26 5.19 2.39 -10.61
N PRO A 27 4.99 3.61 -10.09
CA PRO A 27 6.08 4.56 -9.97
C PRO A 27 7.14 4.06 -8.98
N PRO A 28 8.40 4.55 -9.06
CA PRO A 28 9.41 4.26 -8.05
C PRO A 28 8.96 4.68 -6.64
N ILE A 29 9.30 3.87 -5.64
CA ILE A 29 9.01 4.18 -4.23
C ILE A 29 10.02 5.19 -3.71
N ALA A 30 9.56 6.34 -3.22
CA ALA A 30 10.43 7.30 -2.55
C ALA A 30 10.54 7.01 -1.05
N LEU A 31 11.68 7.38 -0.45
CA LEU A 31 11.89 7.28 1.00
C LEU A 31 10.84 8.06 1.81
N SER A 32 10.33 9.15 1.24
CA SER A 32 9.24 9.92 1.85
C SER A 32 7.92 9.17 1.94
N ASP A 33 7.65 8.27 0.98
CA ASP A 33 6.40 7.51 0.96
C ASP A 33 6.41 6.49 2.09
N ILE A 34 7.55 5.79 2.25
CA ILE A 34 7.80 4.86 3.35
C ILE A 34 7.61 5.55 4.71
N ARG A 35 8.22 6.73 4.91
CA ARG A 35 8.09 7.50 6.15
C ARG A 35 6.65 7.88 6.46
N LYS A 36 5.92 8.40 5.46
CA LYS A 36 4.51 8.80 5.62
C LYS A 36 3.63 7.60 5.94
N TRP A 37 3.84 6.48 5.27
CA TRP A 37 3.11 5.24 5.52
C TRP A 37 3.36 4.72 6.94
N ALA A 38 4.62 4.66 7.38
CA ALA A 38 4.97 4.24 8.73
C ALA A 38 4.29 5.13 9.79
N ILE A 39 4.27 6.45 9.61
CA ILE A 39 3.56 7.34 10.53
C ILE A 39 2.05 7.04 10.55
N ALA A 40 1.45 6.79 9.38
CA ALA A 40 0.01 6.56 9.28
C ALA A 40 -0.45 5.25 9.93
N VAL A 41 0.31 4.16 9.72
CA VAL A 41 -0.05 2.83 10.22
C VAL A 41 0.20 2.68 11.72
N TYR A 42 1.28 3.28 12.23
CA TYR A 42 1.64 3.15 13.63
C TYR A 42 0.90 4.13 14.54
N TRP A 43 0.22 5.15 14.00
CA TRP A 43 -0.52 6.11 14.81
C TRP A 43 -1.53 5.43 15.77
N PRO A 44 -1.54 5.80 17.06
CA PRO A 44 -0.87 6.95 17.69
C PRO A 44 0.54 6.70 18.22
N ASP A 45 1.06 5.49 18.07
CA ASP A 45 2.37 5.10 18.58
C ASP A 45 3.51 5.55 17.65
N GLU A 46 4.72 5.63 18.21
CA GLU A 46 5.92 5.95 17.43
C GLU A 46 6.31 4.75 16.54
N PRO A 47 6.48 4.94 15.22
CA PRO A 47 6.90 3.86 14.33
C PRO A 47 8.34 3.41 14.63
N PRO A 48 8.68 2.12 14.40
CA PRO A 48 10.05 1.65 14.52
C PRO A 48 11.04 2.47 13.68
N PRO A 49 12.23 2.82 14.22
CA PRO A 49 13.17 3.74 13.56
C PRO A 49 13.71 3.20 12.23
N MET A 50 13.68 1.88 12.02
CA MET A 50 14.07 1.24 10.76
C MET A 50 13.28 1.75 9.54
N TYR A 51 12.09 2.32 9.74
CA TYR A 51 11.22 2.80 8.67
C TYR A 51 11.34 4.30 8.39
N TRP A 52 11.98 5.08 9.27
CA TRP A 52 11.97 6.53 9.12
C TRP A 52 13.28 7.24 9.46
N ASP A 53 14.03 6.70 10.41
CA ASP A 53 15.33 7.21 10.82
C ASP A 53 16.41 6.63 9.90
N GLU A 54 16.97 7.51 9.07
CA GLU A 54 17.97 7.13 8.09
C GLU A 54 19.32 6.78 8.72
N ASP A 55 19.68 7.44 9.82
CA ASP A 55 20.94 7.18 10.50
C ASP A 55 20.87 5.89 11.30
N TYR A 56 19.74 5.60 11.94
CA TYR A 56 19.49 4.28 12.52
C TYR A 56 19.53 3.20 11.44
N ALA A 57 18.83 3.37 10.33
CA ALA A 57 18.71 2.34 9.31
C ALA A 57 20.06 1.99 8.64
N LYS A 58 20.97 2.95 8.48
CA LYS A 58 22.36 2.71 8.01
C LYS A 58 23.14 1.72 8.89
N THR A 59 22.82 1.64 10.18
CA THR A 59 23.46 0.69 11.12
C THR A 59 22.94 -0.73 10.98
N THR A 60 21.80 -0.90 10.30
CA THR A 60 21.15 -2.20 10.11
C THR A 60 21.71 -2.91 8.88
N ARG A 61 21.43 -4.21 8.75
CA ARG A 61 21.81 -5.00 7.55
C ARG A 61 21.29 -4.44 6.22
N HIS A 62 20.29 -3.55 6.26
CA HIS A 62 19.65 -3.00 5.08
C HIS A 62 20.39 -1.78 4.53
N GLY A 63 21.14 -1.04 5.37
CA GLY A 63 21.91 0.13 4.96
C GLY A 63 21.10 1.37 4.59
N SER A 64 19.78 1.27 4.54
CA SER A 64 18.83 2.37 4.31
C SER A 64 17.49 2.04 4.98
N ILE A 65 16.60 3.02 5.07
CA ILE A 65 15.22 2.75 5.49
C ILE A 65 14.58 1.74 4.52
N ILE A 66 13.68 0.93 5.05
CA ILE A 66 12.91 -0.06 4.29
C ILE A 66 11.41 0.15 4.50
N ALA A 67 10.61 -0.36 3.59
CA ALA A 67 9.16 -0.33 3.73
C ALA A 67 8.67 -1.29 4.84
N PRO A 68 7.65 -0.92 5.62
CA PRO A 68 6.86 -1.86 6.43
C PRO A 68 6.26 -2.99 5.57
N LEU A 69 5.87 -4.09 6.20
CA LEU A 69 5.35 -5.27 5.50
C LEU A 69 4.03 -5.01 4.76
N ASP A 70 3.26 -4.04 5.23
CA ASP A 70 1.94 -3.67 4.72
C ASP A 70 1.96 -2.49 3.73
N PHE A 71 3.14 -2.02 3.35
CA PHE A 71 3.35 -0.94 2.37
C PHE A 71 2.93 -1.32 0.95
#